data_AF-R7N1X0-F1
#
_entry.id   AF-R7N1X0-F1
#
_cell.length_a   1.000
_cell.length_b   1.000
_cell.length_c   1.000
_cell.angle_alpha   90.00
_cell.angle_beta   90.00
_cell.angle_gamma   90.00
#
_symmetry.space_group_name_H-M   'P 1'
#
loop_
_entity.id
_entity.type
_entity.pdbx_description
1 polymer ?
#
loop_
_entity_poly.entity_id
_entity_poly.type
_entity_poly.pdbx_seq_one_letter_code
_entity_poly.pdbx_strand_id
1 'polypeptide(L)'
;MKTDTGIDSYLTGLSGGVRYTPVVRYNKVHVYIAPEDIQEAIRYLDMKEVNSGSNVVIFLLENDSYIKDYRVIDDLAVVSPLQIYLDCMQIKGRGEEMADAVLRKEILR
;
A
#
# COMPACT_ATOMS: atom_id res chain seq x y z
N MET A 1 0.00 -10.95 -10.07
CA MET A 1 -1.42 -10.67 -9.74
C MET A 1 -2.12 -10.01 -10.92
N LYS A 2 -1.96 -8.71 -11.21
CA LYS A 2 -2.64 -8.08 -12.37
C LYS A 2 -2.49 -8.85 -13.69
N THR A 3 -1.28 -9.28 -14.04
CA THR A 3 -1.02 -10.05 -15.28
C THR A 3 -1.69 -11.43 -15.30
N ASP A 4 -1.84 -12.07 -14.14
CA ASP A 4 -2.27 -13.47 -14.03
C ASP A 4 -3.79 -13.59 -13.75
N THR A 5 -4.34 -12.62 -13.01
CA THR A 5 -5.72 -12.64 -12.51
C THR A 5 -6.56 -11.47 -12.98
N GLY A 6 -5.96 -10.42 -13.56
CA GLY A 6 -6.63 -9.17 -13.89
C GLY A 6 -6.90 -8.25 -12.69
N ILE A 7 -6.59 -8.68 -11.47
CA ILE A 7 -6.87 -7.92 -10.24
C ILE A 7 -5.89 -6.76 -10.10
N ASP A 8 -6.46 -5.56 -9.99
CA ASP A 8 -5.72 -4.34 -9.67
C ASP A 8 -5.36 -4.27 -8.19
N SER A 9 -4.14 -3.81 -7.91
CA SER A 9 -3.65 -3.63 -6.55
C SER A 9 -2.71 -2.46 -6.45
N TYR A 10 -2.85 -1.69 -5.37
CA TYR A 10 -2.11 -0.45 -5.17
C TYR A 10 -1.34 -0.51 -3.86
N LEU A 11 -0.01 -0.51 -3.94
CA LEU A 11 0.84 -0.50 -2.75
C LEU A 11 0.63 0.80 -1.98
N THR A 12 0.39 0.66 -0.67
CA THR A 12 0.19 1.77 0.25
C THR A 12 1.03 1.62 1.52
N GLY A 13 0.88 2.54 2.48
CA GLY A 13 1.56 2.55 3.77
C GLY A 13 3.07 2.40 3.60
N LEU A 14 3.68 1.55 4.43
CA LEU A 14 5.13 1.32 4.37
C LEU A 14 5.57 0.68 3.05
N SER A 15 4.77 -0.18 2.44
CA SER A 15 5.11 -0.87 1.19
C SER A 15 5.19 0.09 0.00
N GLY A 16 4.25 1.03 -0.07
CA GLY A 16 4.28 2.09 -1.08
C GLY A 16 5.30 3.18 -0.75
N GLY A 17 5.40 3.58 0.52
CA GLY A 17 6.30 4.65 0.96
C GLY A 17 7.76 4.38 0.65
N VAL A 18 8.23 3.14 0.82
CA VAL A 18 9.62 2.78 0.48
C VAL A 18 9.94 2.91 -1.02
N ARG A 19 8.94 2.88 -1.91
CA ARG A 19 9.13 3.11 -3.35
C ARG A 19 9.40 4.58 -3.66
N TYR A 20 8.87 5.49 -2.84
CA TYR A 20 9.21 6.91 -2.90
C TYR A 20 10.51 7.22 -2.15
N THR A 21 10.66 6.71 -0.93
CA THR A 21 11.80 7.02 -0.05
C THR A 21 12.15 5.82 0.85
N PRO A 22 13.24 5.09 0.58
CA PRO A 22 13.56 3.84 1.29
C PRO A 22 14.22 4.08 2.66
N VAL A 23 13.56 4.83 3.54
CA VAL A 23 14.09 5.23 4.85
C VAL A 23 13.77 4.23 5.96
N VAL A 24 12.69 3.46 5.82
CA VAL A 24 12.32 2.41 6.77
C VAL A 24 12.37 1.03 6.11
N ARG A 25 12.70 0.00 6.91
CA ARG A 25 12.41 -1.40 6.56
C ARG A 25 10.95 -1.70 6.86
N TYR A 26 10.40 -2.73 6.25
CA TYR A 26 9.05 -3.20 6.53
C TYR A 26 9.02 -4.73 6.44
N ASN A 27 8.14 -5.35 7.20
CA ASN A 27 7.93 -6.80 7.21
C ASN A 27 6.46 -7.17 6.91
N LYS A 28 5.63 -6.18 6.58
CA LYS A 28 4.23 -6.34 6.19
C LYS A 28 3.97 -5.66 4.87
N VAL A 29 3.36 -6.37 3.94
CA VAL A 29 2.87 -5.80 2.68
C VAL A 29 1.55 -5.08 2.96
N HIS A 30 1.46 -3.80 2.60
CA HIS A 30 0.25 -2.99 2.71
C HIS A 30 -0.26 -2.67 1.30
N VAL A 31 -1.52 -3.01 1.02
CA VAL A 31 -2.07 -2.92 -0.34
C VAL A 31 -3.56 -2.60 -0.32
N TYR A 32 -4.03 -1.77 -1.25
CA TYR A 32 -5.45 -1.63 -1.57
C TYR A 32 -5.87 -2.60 -2.67
N ILE A 33 -7.03 -3.24 -2.49
CA ILE A 33 -7.69 -4.11 -3.48
C ILE A 33 -9.19 -3.81 -3.45
N ALA A 34 -9.84 -3.88 -4.62
CA ALA A 34 -11.30 -3.74 -4.72
C ALA A 34 -12.01 -4.85 -3.91
N PRO A 35 -13.07 -4.54 -3.13
CA PRO A 35 -13.72 -5.52 -2.26
C PRO A 35 -14.16 -6.81 -2.98
N GLU A 36 -14.65 -6.70 -4.21
CA GLU A 36 -15.06 -7.80 -5.08
C GLU A 36 -13.92 -8.77 -5.44
N ASP A 37 -12.68 -8.29 -5.47
CA ASP A 37 -11.51 -9.07 -5.90
C ASP A 37 -10.76 -9.73 -4.75
N ILE A 38 -11.01 -9.32 -3.49
CA ILE A 38 -10.24 -9.78 -2.32
C ILE A 38 -10.29 -11.29 -2.17
N GLN A 39 -11.46 -11.90 -2.33
CA GLN A 39 -11.60 -13.35 -2.17
C GLN A 39 -10.81 -14.12 -3.23
N GLU A 40 -10.72 -13.61 -4.46
CA GLU A 40 -9.89 -14.20 -5.50
C GLU A 40 -8.40 -13.97 -5.25
N ALA A 41 -8.02 -12.77 -4.80
CA ALA A 41 -6.64 -12.49 -4.40
C ALA A 41 -6.16 -13.41 -3.27
N ILE A 42 -7.00 -13.66 -2.26
CA ILE A 42 -6.73 -14.58 -1.16
C ILE A 42 -6.51 -16.00 -1.68
N ARG A 43 -7.39 -16.50 -2.57
CA ARG A 43 -7.25 -17.84 -3.17
C ARG A 43 -6.01 -17.97 -4.03
N TYR A 44 -5.77 -17.00 -4.91
CA TYR A 44 -4.66 -17.04 -5.86
C TYR A 44 -3.30 -17.00 -5.15
N LEU A 45 -3.18 -16.17 -4.11
CA LEU A 45 -1.94 -16.02 -3.34
C LEU A 45 -1.82 -17.01 -2.16
N ASP A 46 -2.76 -17.96 -2.06
CA ASP A 46 -2.84 -18.94 -0.97
C ASP A 46 -2.73 -18.29 0.43
N MET A 47 -3.43 -17.16 0.60
CA MET A 47 -3.42 -16.42 1.84
C MET A 47 -4.32 -17.07 2.88
N LYS A 48 -3.91 -16.93 4.14
CA LYS A 48 -4.71 -17.30 5.31
C LYS A 48 -5.04 -16.06 6.11
N GLU A 49 -6.32 -15.82 6.35
CA GLU A 49 -6.78 -14.77 7.25
C GLU A 49 -6.34 -15.09 8.69
N VAL A 50 -5.79 -14.08 9.38
CA VAL A 50 -5.26 -14.21 10.74
C VAL A 50 -5.61 -12.98 11.56
N ASN A 51 -5.88 -13.17 12.85
CA ASN A 51 -6.20 -12.08 13.78
C ASN A 51 -4.95 -11.35 14.32
N SER A 52 -3.76 -11.91 14.14
CA SER A 52 -2.49 -11.31 14.56
C SER A 52 -1.32 -11.90 13.75
N GLY A 53 -0.20 -11.19 13.73
CA GLY A 53 1.02 -11.67 13.05
C GLY A 53 0.95 -11.72 11.53
N SER A 54 0.03 -10.98 10.89
CA SER A 54 -0.08 -10.93 9.43
C SER A 54 1.20 -10.43 8.75
N ASN A 55 1.51 -11.01 7.59
CA ASN A 55 2.56 -10.58 6.67
C ASN A 55 2.01 -9.73 5.51
N VAL A 56 0.70 -9.75 5.29
CA VAL A 56 -0.02 -8.92 4.31
C VAL A 56 -1.23 -8.29 5.01
N VAL A 57 -1.47 -7.01 4.70
CA VAL A 57 -2.63 -6.24 5.13
C VAL A 57 -3.29 -5.69 3.88
N ILE A 58 -4.49 -6.18 3.59
CA ILE A 58 -5.33 -5.71 2.48
C ILE A 58 -6.29 -4.66 3.06
N PHE A 59 -6.21 -3.45 2.54
CA PHE A 59 -7.18 -2.39 2.79
C PHE A 59 -8.25 -2.42 1.71
N LEU A 60 -9.50 -2.24 2.11
CA LEU A 60 -10.63 -2.16 1.18
C LEU A 60 -10.52 -0.87 0.36
N LEU A 61 -10.51 -0.99 -0.96
CA LEU A 61 -10.63 0.16 -1.84
C LEU A 61 -12.11 0.54 -1.98
N GLU A 62 -12.64 1.20 -0.96
CA GLU A 62 -14.06 1.63 -0.93
C GLU A 62 -14.33 2.88 -1.77
N ASN A 63 -13.26 3.61 -2.14
CA ASN A 63 -13.36 4.86 -2.86
C ASN A 63 -12.15 5.08 -3.76
N ASP A 64 -12.39 5.34 -5.06
CA ASP A 64 -11.35 5.59 -6.06
C ASP A 64 -10.45 6.78 -5.73
N SER A 65 -10.90 7.71 -4.87
CA SER A 65 -10.07 8.83 -4.41
C SER A 65 -8.80 8.37 -3.66
N TYR A 66 -8.80 7.19 -3.03
CA TYR A 66 -7.62 6.65 -2.36
C TYR A 66 -6.49 6.30 -3.35
N ILE A 67 -6.84 5.99 -4.60
CA ILE A 67 -5.88 5.66 -5.66
C ILE A 67 -5.70 6.82 -6.64
N LYS A 68 -6.29 7.99 -6.38
CA LYS A 68 -6.11 9.16 -7.24
C LYS A 68 -4.62 9.53 -7.31
N ASP A 69 -4.15 9.82 -8.52
CA ASP A 69 -2.77 10.18 -8.83
C ASP A 69 -1.74 9.13 -8.38
N TYR A 70 -2.14 7.84 -8.36
CA TYR A 70 -1.20 6.74 -8.20
C TYR A 70 -0.11 6.78 -9.29
N ARG A 71 1.06 6.22 -8.97
CA ARG A 71 2.19 6.12 -9.89
C ARG A 71 2.57 4.66 -10.10
N VAL A 72 3.10 4.37 -11.28
CA VAL A 72 3.76 3.07 -11.53
C VAL A 72 5.24 3.25 -11.23
N ILE A 73 5.75 2.52 -10.23
CA ILE A 73 7.16 2.53 -9.81
C ILE A 73 7.63 1.08 -9.78
N ASP A 74 8.67 0.75 -10.56
CA ASP A 74 9.18 -0.61 -10.73
C ASP A 74 8.07 -1.62 -11.11
N ASP A 75 7.24 -1.25 -12.08
CA ASP A 75 6.07 -2.01 -12.56
C ASP A 75 4.97 -2.28 -11.52
N LEU A 76 5.05 -1.62 -10.36
CA LEU A 76 4.05 -1.71 -9.29
C LEU A 76 3.22 -0.44 -9.24
N ALA A 77 1.90 -0.56 -9.17
CA ALA A 77 1.04 0.57 -8.87
C ALA A 77 1.18 0.96 -7.38
N VAL A 78 1.54 2.20 -7.13
CA VAL A 78 1.78 2.77 -5.80
C VAL A 78 0.90 3.99 -5.64
N VAL A 79 0.14 4.09 -4.56
CA VAL A 79 -0.75 5.25 -4.33
C VAL A 79 0.04 6.57 -4.28
N SER A 80 -0.66 7.68 -4.43
CA SER A 80 -0.02 9.00 -4.45
C SER A 80 0.77 9.29 -3.16
N PRO A 81 1.79 10.17 -3.19
CA PRO A 81 2.51 10.56 -1.98
C PRO A 81 1.60 11.09 -0.86
N LEU A 82 0.50 11.77 -1.23
CA LEU A 82 -0.51 12.23 -0.28
C LEU A 82 -1.18 11.05 0.43
N GLN A 83 -1.66 10.05 -0.32
CA GLN A 83 -2.28 8.88 0.28
C GLN A 83 -1.28 8.08 1.13
N ILE A 84 -0.02 7.93 0.68
CA ILE A 84 1.04 7.32 1.50
C ILE A 84 1.19 8.06 2.82
N TYR A 85 1.25 9.39 2.82
CA TYR A 85 1.33 10.19 4.04
C TYR A 85 0.15 9.88 4.98
N LEU A 86 -1.08 9.93 4.47
CA LEU A 86 -2.29 9.69 5.26
C LEU A 86 -2.32 8.28 5.87
N ASP A 87 -1.95 7.26 5.10
CA ASP A 87 -1.96 5.87 5.55
C ASP A 87 -0.81 5.57 6.52
N CYS A 88 0.38 6.15 6.28
CA CYS A 88 1.51 6.04 7.17
C CYS A 88 1.29 6.74 8.52
N MET A 89 0.57 7.86 8.55
CA MET A 89 0.22 8.55 9.80
C MET A 89 -0.67 7.71 10.73
N GLN A 90 -1.37 6.69 10.21
CA GLN A 90 -2.16 5.77 11.03
C GLN A 90 -1.30 4.66 11.67
N ILE A 91 -0.02 4.53 11.28
CA ILE A 91 0.90 3.51 11.75
C ILE A 91 1.92 4.15 12.71
N LYS A 92 1.84 3.81 14.00
CA LYS A 92 2.76 4.36 15.01
C LYS A 92 4.23 4.01 14.75
N GLY A 93 5.13 4.91 15.12
CA GLY A 93 6.57 4.70 15.02
C GLY A 93 7.06 4.79 13.57
N ARG A 94 7.23 3.65 12.89
CA ARG A 94 7.82 3.62 11.54
C ARG A 94 6.92 4.26 10.48
N GLY A 95 5.61 4.30 10.72
CA GLY A 95 4.70 5.01 9.83
C GLY A 95 4.90 6.52 9.90
N GLU A 96 4.99 7.08 11.11
CA GLU A 96 5.27 8.51 11.31
C GLU A 96 6.61 8.92 10.64
N GLU A 97 7.65 8.09 10.78
CA GLU A 97 8.95 8.30 10.10
C GLU A 97 8.81 8.30 8.57
N MET A 98 8.08 7.33 8.01
CA MET A 98 7.82 7.27 6.57
C MET A 98 6.97 8.46 6.09
N ALA A 99 5.95 8.84 6.84
CA ALA A 99 5.08 9.97 6.51
C ALA A 99 5.88 11.27 6.42
N ASP A 100 6.71 11.59 7.42
CA ASP A 100 7.57 12.79 7.39
C ASP A 100 8.54 12.77 6.21
N ALA A 101 9.17 11.62 5.92
CA ALA A 101 10.09 11.49 4.80
C ALA A 101 9.40 11.71 3.44
N VAL A 102 8.20 11.16 3.25
CA VAL A 102 7.41 11.36 2.02
C VAL A 102 6.93 12.81 1.90
N LEU A 103 6.43 13.40 2.99
CA LEU A 103 6.00 14.80 3.04
C LEU A 103 7.12 15.74 2.57
N ARG A 104 8.32 15.60 3.14
CA ARG A 104 9.48 16.43 2.78
C ARG A 104 9.97 16.20 1.37
N LYS A 105 9.99 14.95 0.91
CA LYS A 105 10.60 14.58 -0.38
C LYS A 105 9.66 14.80 -1.56
N GLU A 106 8.37 14.55 -1.43
CA GLU A 106 7.43 14.44 -2.56
C GLU A 106 6.34 15.52 -2.55
N ILE A 107 6.02 16.12 -1.40
CA ILE A 107 4.88 17.06 -1.27
C ILE A 107 5.35 18.50 -1.09
N LEU A 108 6.25 18.76 -0.15
CA LEU A 108 6.72 20.13 0.18
C LEU A 108 7.87 20.63 -0.73
N ARG A 109 8.00 20.07 -1.93
CA ARG A 109 9.03 20.49 -2.90
C ARG A 109 8.84 21.92 -3.38
#